data_AF-A0A455U1Q4-F1
#
_entry.id   AF-A0A455U1Q4-F1
#
_cell.length_a   1.000
_cell.length_b   1.000
_cell.length_c   1.000
_cell.angle_alpha   90.00
_cell.angle_beta   90.00
_cell.angle_gamma   90.00
#
_symmetry.space_group_name_H-M   'P 1'
#
loop_
_entity.id
_entity.type
_entity.pdbx_description
1 polymer ?
#
loop_
_entity_poly.entity_id
_entity_poly.type
_entity_poly.pdbx_seq_one_letter_code
_entity_poly.pdbx_strand_id
1 'polypeptide(L)'
;MGEGAGLKLNPLKSVSIAMVGKYMELLDAYKSLNEALIHAGIQGRIKVNVDYIDSEDIERHGTERLAGKDAILVPGGFGERGVEGKILTAQFARENNVPYLGICLGMQVAVIEFARNVAGWSDANSTEFTHDTQHPVVGLITEWLNPEGKIELRDAASDLGGTMRLGGQVCHLASGTKAREAYGSDEIVERHRHRFEVNNQFIDELEKLGW
;
A
#
# COMPACT_ATOMS: atom_id res chain seq x y z
N MET A 1 33.22 6.99 -1.41
CA MET A 1 32.53 5.89 -2.13
C MET A 1 33.08 4.49 -1.78
N GLY A 2 33.52 4.23 -0.53
CA GLY A 2 34.26 3.00 -0.19
C GLY A 2 33.57 1.99 0.73
N GLU A 3 32.75 2.43 1.70
CA GLU A 3 32.25 1.52 2.75
C GLU A 3 30.96 0.77 2.37
N GLY A 4 30.03 1.41 1.66
CA GLY A 4 28.74 0.79 1.30
C GLY A 4 28.85 -0.39 0.33
N ALA A 5 29.82 -0.36 -0.58
CA ALA A 5 30.04 -1.44 -1.55
C ALA A 5 30.55 -2.74 -0.87
N GLY A 6 31.41 -2.61 0.14
CA GLY A 6 31.93 -3.75 0.90
C GLY A 6 30.86 -4.45 1.76
N LEU A 7 29.89 -3.68 2.28
CA LEU A 7 28.76 -4.20 3.05
C LEU A 7 27.76 -4.96 2.18
N LYS A 8 27.48 -4.48 0.97
CA LYS A 8 26.61 -5.18 0.01
C LYS A 8 27.15 -6.56 -0.37
N LEU A 9 28.46 -6.69 -0.46
CA LEU A 9 29.15 -7.93 -0.88
C LEU A 9 29.34 -8.95 0.25
N ASN A 10 29.13 -8.57 1.51
CA ASN A 10 29.32 -9.43 2.68
C ASN A 10 28.10 -9.43 3.63
N PRO A 11 26.94 -9.93 3.17
CA PRO A 11 25.76 -10.03 4.03
C PRO A 11 25.95 -11.10 5.12
N LEU A 12 25.43 -10.84 6.31
CA LEU A 12 25.43 -11.78 7.45
C LEU A 12 24.18 -12.65 7.50
N LYS A 13 23.08 -12.16 6.90
CA LYS A 13 21.77 -12.82 6.86
C LYS A 13 21.11 -12.58 5.51
N SER A 14 20.04 -13.30 5.22
CA SER A 14 19.19 -13.06 4.06
C SER A 14 17.72 -13.08 4.44
N VAL A 15 16.92 -12.29 3.73
CA VAL A 15 15.45 -12.29 3.83
C VAL A 15 14.84 -12.44 2.44
N SER A 16 13.64 -13.00 2.39
CA SER A 16 12.83 -13.25 1.20
C SER A 16 11.58 -12.37 1.26
N ILE A 17 11.49 -11.40 0.35
CA ILE A 17 10.37 -10.47 0.26
C ILE A 17 9.56 -10.82 -0.98
N ALA A 18 8.25 -11.04 -0.84
CA ALA A 18 7.35 -11.07 -1.99
C ALA A 18 6.92 -9.64 -2.35
N MET A 19 7.21 -9.21 -3.58
CA MET A 19 6.66 -7.99 -4.15
C MET A 19 5.51 -8.35 -5.07
N VAL A 20 4.27 -8.02 -4.68
CA VAL A 20 3.05 -8.43 -5.38
C VAL A 20 2.42 -7.25 -6.11
N GLY A 21 2.30 -7.30 -7.42
CA GLY A 21 1.94 -6.15 -8.25
C GLY A 21 1.64 -6.50 -9.70
N LYS A 22 1.54 -5.49 -10.57
CA LYS A 22 0.98 -5.63 -11.92
C LYS A 22 2.02 -5.73 -13.05
N TYR A 23 3.25 -5.24 -12.83
CA TYR A 23 4.27 -5.07 -13.89
C TYR A 23 5.53 -5.88 -13.62
N MET A 24 5.39 -7.19 -13.41
CA MET A 24 6.53 -8.04 -13.00
C MET A 24 7.49 -8.40 -14.14
N GLU A 25 7.06 -8.23 -15.38
CA GLU A 25 7.92 -8.39 -16.57
C GLU A 25 8.77 -7.13 -16.85
N LEU A 26 8.42 -5.98 -16.26
CA LEU A 26 9.15 -4.72 -16.41
C LEU A 26 9.58 -4.20 -15.04
N LEU A 27 10.63 -4.83 -14.49
CA LEU A 27 11.17 -4.49 -13.16
C LEU A 27 11.62 -3.03 -13.02
N ASP A 28 11.90 -2.35 -14.14
CA ASP A 28 12.21 -0.91 -14.18
C ASP A 28 11.04 -0.05 -13.66
N ALA A 29 9.80 -0.53 -13.74
CA ALA A 29 8.64 0.12 -13.13
C ALA A 29 8.78 0.23 -11.59
N TYR A 30 9.60 -0.63 -10.98
CA TYR A 30 9.85 -0.68 -9.54
C TYR A 30 11.29 -0.30 -9.17
N LYS A 31 12.03 0.36 -10.07
CA LYS A 31 13.45 0.68 -9.89
C LYS A 31 13.74 1.36 -8.54
N SER A 32 12.99 2.40 -8.20
CA SER A 32 13.17 3.12 -6.93
C SER A 32 12.89 2.24 -5.70
N LEU A 33 11.91 1.35 -5.75
CA LEU A 33 11.62 0.42 -4.66
C LEU A 33 12.74 -0.61 -4.50
N ASN A 34 13.26 -1.14 -5.60
CA ASN A 34 14.37 -2.07 -5.60
C ASN A 34 15.63 -1.45 -5.00
N GLU A 35 15.95 -0.20 -5.35
CA GLU A 35 17.08 0.51 -4.74
C GLU A 35 16.84 0.78 -3.25
N ALA A 36 15.62 1.14 -2.84
CA ALA A 36 15.29 1.34 -1.42
C ALA A 36 15.48 0.05 -0.60
N LEU A 37 15.03 -1.10 -1.11
CA LEU A 37 15.24 -2.41 -0.49
C LEU A 37 16.73 -2.77 -0.38
N ILE A 38 17.51 -2.48 -1.43
CA ILE A 38 18.97 -2.67 -1.40
C ILE A 38 19.61 -1.78 -0.34
N HIS A 39 19.20 -0.50 -0.24
CA HIS A 39 19.72 0.43 0.76
C HIS A 39 19.45 -0.06 2.19
N ALA A 40 18.23 -0.52 2.46
CA ALA A 40 17.86 -1.12 3.74
C ALA A 40 18.70 -2.37 4.04
N GLY A 41 18.88 -3.24 3.04
CA GLY A 41 19.74 -4.43 3.16
C GLY A 41 21.20 -4.10 3.50
N ILE A 42 21.78 -3.06 2.89
CA ILE A 42 23.15 -2.62 3.18
C ILE A 42 23.30 -2.16 4.63
N GLN A 43 22.36 -1.36 5.14
CA GLN A 43 22.38 -0.88 6.52
C GLN A 43 22.30 -2.04 7.53
N GLY A 44 21.47 -3.05 7.25
CA GLY A 44 21.32 -4.23 8.10
C GLY A 44 22.36 -5.33 7.88
N ARG A 45 23.25 -5.21 6.89
CA ARG A 45 24.07 -6.33 6.36
C ARG A 45 23.23 -7.56 6.01
N ILE A 46 22.06 -7.33 5.42
CA ILE A 46 21.10 -8.35 5.03
C ILE A 46 21.01 -8.39 3.50
N LYS A 47 21.11 -9.59 2.92
CA LYS A 47 20.77 -9.82 1.52
C LYS A 47 19.26 -9.87 1.38
N VAL A 48 18.68 -8.88 0.70
CA VAL A 48 17.24 -8.86 0.37
C VAL A 48 17.04 -9.59 -0.95
N ASN A 49 16.34 -10.73 -0.90
CA ASN A 49 15.91 -11.47 -2.09
C ASN A 49 14.47 -11.09 -2.38
N VAL A 50 14.21 -10.47 -3.53
CA VAL A 50 12.86 -10.08 -3.93
C VAL A 50 12.31 -11.11 -4.89
N ASP A 51 11.17 -11.72 -4.55
CA ASP A 51 10.35 -12.54 -5.43
C ASP A 51 9.24 -11.68 -6.00
N TYR A 52 9.24 -11.51 -7.32
CA TYR A 52 8.28 -10.67 -8.04
C TYR A 52 7.09 -11.53 -8.47
N ILE A 53 5.91 -11.21 -7.96
CA ILE A 53 4.71 -12.02 -8.14
C ILE A 53 3.63 -11.16 -8.80
N ASP A 54 3.08 -11.63 -9.92
CA ASP A 54 1.94 -10.96 -10.54
C ASP A 54 0.71 -11.13 -9.64
N SER A 55 0.04 -10.02 -9.33
CA SER A 55 -1.21 -10.05 -8.59
C SER A 55 -2.30 -10.89 -9.28
N GLU A 56 -2.32 -10.97 -10.61
CA GLU A 56 -3.27 -11.84 -11.34
C GLU A 56 -2.97 -13.33 -11.12
N ASP A 57 -1.70 -13.71 -10.86
CA ASP A 57 -1.38 -15.10 -10.49
C ASP A 57 -2.00 -15.45 -9.14
N ILE A 58 -2.00 -14.52 -8.19
CA ILE A 58 -2.65 -14.71 -6.88
C ILE A 58 -4.17 -14.85 -7.03
N GLU A 59 -4.80 -14.07 -7.92
CA GLU A 59 -6.24 -14.19 -8.21
C GLU A 59 -6.59 -15.55 -8.78
N ARG A 60 -5.77 -16.06 -9.71
CA ARG A 60 -6.07 -17.30 -10.45
C ARG A 60 -5.67 -18.56 -9.69
N HIS A 61 -4.58 -18.50 -8.92
CA HIS A 61 -3.92 -19.67 -8.35
C HIS A 61 -3.86 -19.65 -6.82
N GLY A 62 -4.33 -18.57 -6.19
CA GLY A 62 -4.33 -18.42 -4.73
C GLY A 62 -3.00 -17.96 -4.16
N THR A 63 -2.91 -17.97 -2.83
CA THR A 63 -1.83 -17.33 -2.05
C THR A 63 -0.67 -18.26 -1.71
N GLU A 64 -0.63 -19.48 -2.24
CA GLU A 64 0.40 -20.48 -1.92
C GLU A 64 1.83 -19.98 -2.20
N ARG A 65 2.03 -19.17 -3.24
CA ARG A 65 3.35 -18.57 -3.55
C ARG A 65 3.87 -17.61 -2.47
N LEU A 66 2.99 -17.11 -1.59
CA LEU A 66 3.34 -16.23 -0.47
C LEU A 66 3.84 -17.01 0.75
N ALA A 67 3.64 -18.34 0.78
CA ALA A 67 4.09 -19.18 1.88
C ALA A 67 5.62 -19.13 2.04
N GLY A 68 6.08 -19.00 3.28
CA GLY A 68 7.51 -18.97 3.61
C GLY A 68 8.25 -17.69 3.23
N LYS A 69 7.53 -16.62 2.84
CA LYS A 69 8.12 -15.28 2.68
C LYS A 69 8.26 -14.61 4.04
N ASP A 70 9.36 -13.89 4.23
CA ASP A 70 9.66 -13.18 5.48
C ASP A 70 8.88 -11.85 5.57
N ALA A 71 8.53 -11.27 4.42
CA ALA A 71 7.71 -10.07 4.33
C ALA A 71 7.03 -9.95 2.96
N ILE A 72 6.01 -9.11 2.89
CA ILE A 72 5.24 -8.81 1.69
C ILE A 72 5.23 -7.30 1.45
N LEU A 73 5.46 -6.90 0.20
CA LEU A 73 5.39 -5.52 -0.28
C LEU A 73 4.38 -5.43 -1.43
N VAL A 74 3.36 -4.61 -1.27
CA VAL A 74 2.43 -4.28 -2.35
C VAL A 74 2.68 -2.83 -2.78
N PRO A 75 3.21 -2.60 -3.99
CA PRO A 75 3.55 -1.26 -4.48
C PRO A 75 2.30 -0.51 -4.93
N GLY A 76 2.51 0.75 -5.33
CA GLY A 76 1.47 1.53 -6.00
C GLY A 76 1.04 0.92 -7.33
N GLY A 77 -0.14 1.32 -7.80
CA GLY A 77 -0.73 0.90 -9.07
C GLY A 77 -1.93 1.77 -9.41
N PHE A 78 -2.62 1.41 -10.49
CA PHE A 78 -3.84 2.06 -10.93
C PHE A 78 -4.72 1.10 -11.74
N GLY A 79 -6.03 1.34 -11.67
CA GLY A 79 -7.05 0.53 -12.33
C GLY A 79 -7.30 -0.83 -11.66
N GLU A 80 -8.39 -1.46 -12.07
CA GLU A 80 -8.96 -2.67 -11.44
C GLU A 80 -8.12 -3.94 -11.58
N ARG A 81 -7.22 -4.01 -12.58
CA ARG A 81 -6.51 -5.25 -12.90
C ARG A 81 -5.62 -5.72 -11.75
N GLY A 82 -5.85 -6.94 -11.29
CA GLY A 82 -5.06 -7.57 -10.23
C GLY A 82 -5.36 -7.00 -8.84
N VAL A 83 -6.44 -6.23 -8.64
CA VAL A 83 -6.75 -5.63 -7.34
C VAL A 83 -7.19 -6.70 -6.33
N GLU A 84 -8.03 -7.64 -6.73
CA GLU A 84 -8.49 -8.71 -5.84
C GLU A 84 -7.33 -9.61 -5.40
N GLY A 85 -6.32 -9.82 -6.25
CA GLY A 85 -5.10 -10.54 -5.87
C GLY A 85 -4.28 -9.81 -4.83
N LYS A 86 -4.26 -8.48 -4.87
CA LYS A 86 -3.61 -7.66 -3.85
C LYS A 86 -4.41 -7.64 -2.54
N ILE A 87 -5.74 -7.68 -2.60
CA ILE A 87 -6.61 -7.84 -1.42
C ILE A 87 -6.37 -9.21 -0.77
N LEU A 88 -6.37 -10.30 -1.54
CA LEU A 88 -6.03 -11.65 -1.06
C LEU A 88 -4.62 -11.71 -0.46
N THR A 89 -3.67 -10.97 -1.03
CA THR A 89 -2.31 -10.84 -0.51
C THR A 89 -2.29 -10.13 0.85
N ALA A 90 -3.04 -9.04 1.01
CA ALA A 90 -3.16 -8.34 2.29
C ALA A 90 -3.82 -9.24 3.35
N GLN A 91 -4.85 -10.00 2.95
CA GLN A 91 -5.53 -10.95 3.82
C GLN A 91 -4.58 -12.03 4.31
N PHE A 92 -3.84 -12.64 3.37
CA PHE A 92 -2.83 -13.65 3.70
C PHE A 92 -1.81 -13.09 4.70
N ALA A 93 -1.32 -11.86 4.48
CA ALA A 93 -0.35 -11.25 5.37
C ALA A 93 -0.91 -11.04 6.78
N ARG A 94 -2.13 -10.51 6.90
CA ARG A 94 -2.83 -10.29 8.17
C ARG A 94 -3.06 -11.60 8.92
N GLU A 95 -3.65 -12.60 8.26
CA GLU A 95 -4.05 -13.86 8.89
C GLU A 95 -2.85 -14.72 9.29
N ASN A 96 -1.72 -14.60 8.57
CA ASN A 96 -0.50 -15.37 8.85
C ASN A 96 0.55 -14.57 9.62
N ASN A 97 0.23 -13.35 10.07
CA ASN A 97 1.15 -12.43 10.76
C ASN A 97 2.47 -12.18 10.00
N VAL A 98 2.40 -12.12 8.67
CA VAL A 98 3.54 -11.82 7.81
C VAL A 98 3.68 -10.29 7.72
N PRO A 99 4.86 -9.72 8.01
CA PRO A 99 5.10 -8.28 7.86
C PRO A 99 4.69 -7.77 6.48
N TYR A 100 3.85 -6.73 6.45
CA TYR A 100 3.28 -6.16 5.24
C TYR A 100 3.63 -4.68 5.12
N LEU A 101 4.04 -4.25 3.92
CA LEU A 101 4.17 -2.83 3.57
C LEU A 101 3.33 -2.56 2.32
N GLY A 102 2.31 -1.72 2.47
CA GLY A 102 1.46 -1.25 1.37
C GLY A 102 1.81 0.18 0.99
N ILE A 103 2.12 0.42 -0.30
CA ILE A 103 2.43 1.76 -0.81
C ILE A 103 1.31 2.22 -1.73
N CYS A 104 0.69 3.37 -1.43
CA CYS A 104 -0.38 3.95 -2.24
C CYS A 104 -1.53 2.94 -2.43
N LEU A 105 -1.71 2.37 -3.63
CA LEU A 105 -2.68 1.29 -3.86
C LEU A 105 -2.51 0.12 -2.88
N GLY A 106 -1.28 -0.22 -2.49
CA GLY A 106 -1.03 -1.25 -1.47
C GLY A 106 -1.68 -0.92 -0.12
N MET A 107 -1.64 0.35 0.30
CA MET A 107 -2.34 0.77 1.51
C MET A 107 -3.87 0.69 1.32
N GLN A 108 -4.38 1.13 0.16
CA GLN A 108 -5.82 1.12 -0.13
C GLN A 108 -6.40 -0.30 -0.09
N VAL A 109 -5.73 -1.29 -0.69
CA VAL A 109 -6.21 -2.67 -0.66
C VAL A 109 -6.17 -3.29 0.74
N ALA A 110 -5.26 -2.85 1.60
CA ALA A 110 -5.22 -3.31 3.00
C ALA A 110 -6.42 -2.79 3.79
N VAL A 111 -6.83 -1.53 3.55
CA VAL A 111 -8.06 -0.97 4.14
C VAL A 111 -9.30 -1.72 3.64
N ILE A 112 -9.37 -1.98 2.33
CA ILE A 112 -10.48 -2.74 1.73
C ILE A 112 -10.54 -4.16 2.32
N GLU A 113 -9.40 -4.84 2.42
CA GLU A 113 -9.32 -6.18 3.00
C GLU A 113 -9.83 -6.20 4.44
N PHE A 114 -9.35 -5.27 5.27
CA PHE A 114 -9.74 -5.21 6.67
C PHE A 114 -11.23 -4.90 6.82
N ALA A 115 -11.75 -3.96 6.02
CA ALA A 115 -13.18 -3.65 5.99
C ALA A 115 -14.04 -4.89 5.60
N ARG A 116 -13.62 -5.63 4.57
CA ARG A 116 -14.35 -6.83 4.12
C ARG A 116 -14.30 -7.96 5.15
N ASN A 117 -13.12 -8.26 5.68
CA ASN A 117 -12.88 -9.50 6.43
C ASN A 117 -12.97 -9.32 7.95
N VAL A 118 -12.67 -8.13 8.48
CA VAL A 118 -12.72 -7.84 9.92
C VAL A 118 -13.97 -7.05 10.29
N ALA A 119 -14.33 -6.01 9.53
CA ALA A 119 -15.55 -5.26 9.76
C ALA A 119 -16.82 -5.93 9.21
N GLY A 120 -16.67 -6.94 8.34
CA GLY A 120 -17.78 -7.68 7.74
C GLY A 120 -18.52 -6.93 6.64
N TRP A 121 -17.95 -5.84 6.12
CA TRP A 121 -18.50 -5.07 5.01
C TRP A 121 -18.08 -5.69 3.68
N SER A 122 -18.74 -6.79 3.31
CA SER A 122 -18.33 -7.64 2.18
C SER A 122 -18.21 -6.90 0.84
N ASP A 123 -18.94 -5.79 0.66
CA ASP A 123 -18.92 -4.96 -0.55
C ASP A 123 -17.95 -3.77 -0.46
N ALA A 124 -17.18 -3.63 0.62
CA ALA A 124 -16.25 -2.52 0.80
C ALA A 124 -15.26 -2.43 -0.35
N ASN A 125 -15.07 -1.22 -0.89
CA ASN A 125 -14.25 -1.02 -2.07
C ASN A 125 -13.75 0.43 -2.22
N SER A 126 -12.95 0.65 -3.26
CA SER A 126 -12.59 1.98 -3.76
C SER A 126 -13.56 2.42 -4.86
N THR A 127 -13.94 3.70 -4.85
CA THR A 127 -14.67 4.31 -5.99
C THR A 127 -13.82 4.35 -7.26
N GLU A 128 -12.50 4.08 -7.18
CA GLU A 128 -11.65 3.84 -8.35
C GLU A 128 -12.11 2.61 -9.16
N PHE A 129 -12.62 1.57 -8.49
CA PHE A 129 -12.93 0.27 -9.10
C PHE A 129 -14.42 0.03 -9.26
N THR A 130 -15.23 0.42 -8.26
CA THR A 130 -16.69 0.27 -8.32
C THR A 130 -17.38 1.44 -7.63
N HIS A 131 -18.40 1.98 -8.30
CA HIS A 131 -19.31 2.96 -7.70
C HIS A 131 -20.51 2.28 -7.04
N ASP A 132 -20.69 0.97 -7.26
CA ASP A 132 -21.75 0.16 -6.68
C ASP A 132 -21.23 -0.52 -5.40
N THR A 133 -21.03 0.29 -4.36
CA THR A 133 -20.65 -0.15 -3.01
C THR A 133 -21.35 0.73 -1.98
N GLN A 134 -21.88 0.12 -0.92
CA GLN A 134 -22.41 0.83 0.24
C GLN A 134 -21.30 1.27 1.20
N HIS A 135 -20.09 0.72 1.03
CA HIS A 135 -18.92 0.98 1.88
C HIS A 135 -17.71 1.45 1.04
N PRO A 136 -17.77 2.66 0.44
CA PRO A 136 -16.64 3.26 -0.28
C PRO A 136 -15.55 3.72 0.70
N VAL A 137 -14.78 2.77 1.25
CA VAL A 137 -13.72 3.01 2.24
C VAL A 137 -12.52 3.75 1.65
N VAL A 138 -12.42 3.79 0.31
CA VAL A 138 -11.46 4.62 -0.43
C VAL A 138 -12.22 5.37 -1.52
N GLY A 139 -11.93 6.64 -1.73
CA GLY A 139 -12.50 7.39 -2.85
C GLY A 139 -11.76 8.67 -3.19
N LEU A 140 -12.21 9.36 -4.24
CA LEU A 140 -11.56 10.58 -4.73
C LEU A 140 -11.52 11.63 -3.64
N ILE A 141 -10.39 12.35 -3.54
CA ILE A 141 -10.18 13.44 -2.57
C ILE A 141 -11.36 14.43 -2.53
N THR A 142 -11.97 14.68 -3.69
CA THR A 142 -13.08 15.63 -3.86
C THR A 142 -14.47 15.07 -3.58
N GLU A 143 -14.63 13.75 -3.47
CA GLU A 143 -15.94 13.13 -3.16
C GLU A 143 -16.40 13.43 -1.73
N TRP A 144 -15.49 13.92 -0.87
CA TRP A 144 -15.74 13.88 0.56
C TRP A 144 -16.33 15.14 1.17
N LEU A 145 -16.06 16.37 0.69
CA LEU A 145 -16.60 17.60 1.31
C LEU A 145 -16.60 18.85 0.40
N ASN A 146 -17.72 19.59 0.38
CA ASN A 146 -17.70 21.06 0.32
C ASN A 146 -17.97 21.66 1.73
N PRO A 147 -17.73 22.97 1.98
CA PRO A 147 -17.80 23.59 3.32
C PRO A 147 -19.14 23.43 4.06
N GLU A 148 -20.21 23.10 3.33
CA GLU A 148 -21.56 22.89 3.86
C GLU A 148 -21.86 21.41 4.19
N GLY A 149 -20.87 20.51 4.09
CA GLY A 149 -21.04 19.09 4.40
C GLY A 149 -21.82 18.30 3.35
N LYS A 150 -21.91 18.81 2.12
CA LYS A 150 -22.53 18.11 0.99
C LYS A 150 -21.46 17.35 0.19
N ILE A 151 -21.79 16.12 -0.21
CA ILE A 151 -21.00 15.31 -1.13
C ILE A 151 -21.03 16.01 -2.51
N GLU A 152 -19.90 16.56 -2.96
CA GLU A 152 -19.72 16.97 -4.35
C GLU A 152 -19.30 15.76 -5.18
N LEU A 153 -20.28 15.10 -5.81
CA LEU A 153 -20.01 14.08 -6.83
C LEU A 153 -19.52 14.78 -8.10
N ARG A 154 -18.21 14.69 -8.34
CA ARG A 154 -17.56 15.10 -9.59
C ARG A 154 -17.16 13.85 -10.35
N ASP A 155 -17.75 13.64 -11.52
CA ASP A 155 -17.55 12.45 -12.35
C ASP A 155 -16.22 12.50 -13.14
N ALA A 156 -15.94 11.45 -13.90
CA ALA A 156 -14.72 11.33 -14.71
C ALA A 156 -14.55 12.42 -15.80
N ALA A 157 -15.58 13.24 -16.06
CA ALA A 157 -15.52 14.39 -16.96
C ALA A 157 -15.12 15.70 -16.25
N SER A 158 -14.99 15.68 -14.92
CA SER A 158 -14.52 16.79 -14.10
C SER A 158 -13.02 17.02 -14.28
N ASP A 159 -12.61 18.29 -14.35
CA ASP A 159 -11.24 18.73 -14.68
C ASP A 159 -10.14 17.88 -14.01
N LEU A 160 -9.38 17.15 -14.84
CA LEU A 160 -8.36 16.17 -14.43
C LEU A 160 -7.21 16.81 -13.63
N GLY A 161 -7.09 18.15 -13.64
CA GLY A 161 -6.08 18.89 -12.87
C GLY A 161 -6.40 19.05 -11.38
N GLY A 162 -7.66 18.96 -10.97
CA GLY A 162 -8.10 19.42 -9.63
C GLY A 162 -8.06 18.39 -8.49
N THR A 163 -7.86 17.10 -8.77
CA THR A 163 -8.03 16.03 -7.75
C THR A 163 -6.76 15.24 -7.44
N MET A 164 -5.61 15.62 -8.01
CA MET A 164 -4.34 14.93 -7.80
C MET A 164 -3.54 15.55 -6.67
N ARG A 165 -3.29 14.77 -5.61
CA ARG A 165 -2.30 15.11 -4.59
C ARG A 165 -0.91 14.84 -5.15
N LEU A 166 -0.11 15.89 -5.32
CA LEU A 166 1.21 15.82 -5.95
C LEU A 166 2.25 16.61 -5.15
N GLY A 167 3.45 16.03 -5.01
CA GLY A 167 4.61 16.72 -4.44
C GLY A 167 4.83 16.45 -2.96
N GLY A 168 5.79 17.16 -2.38
CA GLY A 168 6.14 17.03 -0.97
C GLY A 168 5.05 17.62 -0.08
N GLN A 169 4.59 16.85 0.90
CA GLN A 169 3.60 17.30 1.87
C GLN A 169 3.97 16.86 3.27
N VAL A 170 3.59 17.69 4.23
CA VAL A 170 3.82 17.43 5.65
C VAL A 170 2.88 16.31 6.12
N CYS A 171 3.43 15.32 6.79
CA CYS A 171 2.72 14.25 7.46
C CYS A 171 3.04 14.29 8.95
N HIS A 172 2.01 14.35 9.78
CA HIS A 172 2.15 14.27 11.24
C HIS A 172 2.04 12.80 11.67
N LEU A 173 3.04 12.31 12.39
CA LEU A 173 3.10 10.92 12.82
C LEU A 173 2.56 10.78 14.24
N ALA A 174 1.55 9.94 14.40
CA ALA A 174 0.94 9.69 15.71
C ALA A 174 1.92 9.04 16.69
N SER A 175 1.77 9.39 17.97
CA SER A 175 2.54 8.83 19.08
C SER A 175 2.37 7.32 19.19
N GLY A 176 3.45 6.60 19.52
CA GLY A 176 3.43 5.15 19.71
C GLY A 176 3.33 4.32 18.42
N THR A 177 3.38 4.93 17.24
CA THR A 177 3.35 4.21 15.97
C THR A 177 4.74 3.74 15.54
N LYS A 178 4.79 2.60 14.82
CA LYS A 178 6.03 2.11 14.19
C LYS A 178 6.60 3.11 13.19
N ALA A 179 5.75 3.89 12.51
CA ALA A 179 6.18 4.94 11.61
C ALA A 179 6.98 6.02 12.35
N ARG A 180 6.44 6.56 13.45
CA ARG A 180 7.14 7.57 14.27
C ARG A 180 8.47 7.05 14.80
N GLU A 181 8.52 5.79 15.25
CA GLU A 181 9.75 5.14 15.68
C GLU A 181 10.79 5.05 14.54
N ALA A 182 10.38 4.63 13.35
CA ALA A 182 11.27 4.47 12.20
C ALA A 182 11.83 5.82 11.70
N TYR A 183 11.02 6.88 11.69
CA TYR A 183 11.45 8.22 11.25
C TYR A 183 12.20 9.00 12.34
N GLY A 184 11.96 8.71 13.62
CA GLY A 184 12.54 9.47 14.73
C GLY A 184 12.07 10.93 14.81
N SER A 185 10.93 11.26 14.21
CA SER A 185 10.36 12.61 14.14
C SER A 185 8.82 12.58 14.23
N ASP A 186 8.23 13.64 14.75
CA ASP A 186 6.77 13.82 14.85
C ASP A 186 6.19 14.35 13.54
N GLU A 187 7.04 14.98 12.73
CA GLU A 187 6.69 15.59 11.47
C GLU A 187 7.70 15.17 10.40
N ILE A 188 7.19 14.74 9.25
CA ILE A 188 8.00 14.36 8.08
C ILE A 188 7.43 15.00 6.82
N VAL A 189 8.23 15.03 5.76
CA VAL A 189 7.76 15.44 4.43
C VAL A 189 7.93 14.29 3.47
N GLU A 190 6.83 13.80 2.91
CA GLU A 190 6.82 12.73 1.93
C GLU A 190 6.20 13.17 0.60
N ARG A 191 6.57 12.48 -0.48
CA ARG A 191 6.10 12.83 -1.82
C ARG A 191 4.88 12.00 -2.19
N HIS A 192 3.79 12.69 -2.51
CA HIS A 192 2.54 12.08 -2.92
C HIS A 192 2.36 12.15 -4.44
N ARG A 193 1.66 11.14 -4.98
CA ARG A 193 1.13 11.12 -6.35
C ARG A 193 -0.07 10.16 -6.43
N HIS A 194 -1.23 10.59 -5.93
CA HIS A 194 -2.47 9.82 -5.95
C HIS A 194 -3.70 10.74 -6.01
N ARG A 195 -4.86 10.16 -6.34
CA ARG A 195 -6.15 10.88 -6.42
C ARG A 195 -7.17 10.37 -5.39
N PHE A 196 -6.96 9.17 -4.88
CA PHE A 196 -7.86 8.46 -3.99
C PHE A 196 -7.26 8.39 -2.58
N GLU A 197 -8.08 8.68 -1.58
CA GLU A 197 -7.75 8.70 -0.15
C GLU A 197 -8.68 7.75 0.61
N VAL A 198 -8.28 7.37 1.82
CA VAL A 198 -9.17 6.69 2.76
C VAL A 198 -10.31 7.62 3.13
N ASN A 199 -11.54 7.11 3.10
CA ASN A 199 -12.71 7.87 3.49
C ASN A 199 -12.77 7.99 5.02
N ASN A 200 -12.59 9.21 5.52
CA ASN A 200 -12.59 9.52 6.95
C ASN A 200 -13.86 9.10 7.69
N GLN A 201 -15.00 8.95 7.00
CA GLN A 201 -16.26 8.50 7.62
C GLN A 201 -16.16 7.09 8.22
N PHE A 202 -15.28 6.23 7.69
CA PHE A 202 -15.14 4.85 8.13
C PHE A 202 -13.98 4.64 9.12
N ILE A 203 -13.07 5.60 9.29
CA ILE A 203 -11.84 5.43 10.09
C ILE A 203 -12.17 5.06 11.54
N ASP A 204 -13.05 5.84 12.19
CA ASP A 204 -13.42 5.61 13.60
C ASP A 204 -14.03 4.21 13.84
N GLU A 205 -14.71 3.65 12.84
CA GLU A 205 -15.29 2.30 12.93
C GLU A 205 -14.22 1.22 12.74
N LEU A 206 -13.31 1.41 11.80
CA LEU A 206 -12.20 0.49 11.56
C LEU A 206 -11.21 0.47 12.74
N GLU A 207 -10.88 1.63 13.33
CA GLU A 207 -9.98 1.73 14.49
C GLU A 207 -10.54 0.99 15.72
N LYS A 208 -11.87 1.02 15.95
CA LYS A 208 -12.52 0.26 17.04
C LYS A 208 -12.36 -1.25 16.88
N LEU A 209 -12.12 -1.72 15.66
CA LEU A 209 -11.91 -3.12 15.32
C LEU A 209 -10.42 -3.51 15.28
N GLY A 210 -9.52 -2.54 15.51
CA GLY A 210 -8.08 -2.78 15.59
C GLY A 210 -7.32 -2.59 14.28
N TRP A 211 -7.83 -1.76 13.38
CA TRP A 211 -7.03 -1.14 12.31
C TRP A 211 -5.94 -0.24 12.92
#